data_AF-A0A2V6ITH7-F1
#
_entry.id   AF-A0A2V6ITH7-F1
#
_cell.length_a   1.000
_cell.length_b   1.000
_cell.length_c   1.000
_cell.angle_alpha   90.00
_cell.angle_beta   90.00
_cell.angle_gamma   90.00
#
_symmetry.space_group_name_H-M   'P 1'
#
loop_
_entity.id
_entity.type
_entity.pdbx_description
1 polymer ?
#
loop_
_entity_poly.entity_id
_entity_poly.type
_entity_poly.pdbx_seq_one_letter_code
_entity_poly.pdbx_strand_id
1 'polypeptide(L)' 'MKSVDKKKKAYARAGVDIDLGNRLKRQIQSLVKQTHGPEVLGKMGGFGGLFCAN' A
#
# COMPACT_ATOMS: atom_id res chain seq x y z
N MET A 1 32.30 -13.35 18.54
CA MET A 1 31.57 -12.38 17.70
C MET A 1 30.38 -13.09 17.08
N LYS A 2 29.16 -12.97 17.63
CA LYS A 2 27.98 -13.61 17.05
C LYS A 2 27.52 -12.78 15.85
N SER A 3 27.61 -13.33 14.64
CA SER A 3 27.00 -12.74 13.45
C SER A 3 25.52 -12.53 13.71
N VAL A 4 25.11 -11.28 13.82
CA VAL A 4 23.69 -10.92 13.83
C VAL A 4 23.21 -11.20 12.41
N ASP A 5 22.74 -12.42 12.19
CA ASP A 5 21.90 -12.76 11.06
C ASP A 5 20.82 -11.69 11.01
N LYS A 6 20.95 -10.79 10.02
CA LYS A 6 20.08 -9.65 9.82
C LYS A 6 18.71 -10.23 9.52
N LYS A 7 17.94 -10.61 10.57
CA LYS A 7 16.66 -11.32 10.50
C LYS A 7 15.93 -10.73 9.32
N LYS A 8 15.87 -11.47 8.19
CA LYS A 8 15.13 -11.00 7.02
C LYS A 8 13.77 -10.58 7.56
N LYS A 9 13.41 -9.30 7.36
CA LYS A 9 12.17 -8.71 7.87
C LYS A 9 11.05 -9.71 7.58
N ALA A 10 10.16 -10.00 8.55
CA ALA A 10 9.20 -11.12 8.42
C ALA A 10 8.43 -11.08 7.09
N TYR A 11 8.04 -9.88 6.65
CA TYR A 11 7.46 -9.62 5.32
C TYR A 11 8.37 -10.03 4.16
N ALA A 12 9.65 -9.66 4.18
CA ALA A 12 10.61 -10.08 3.15
C ALA A 12 10.82 -11.60 3.12
N ARG A 13 10.72 -12.30 4.27
CA ARG A 13 10.74 -13.78 4.29
C ARG A 13 9.50 -14.39 3.66
N ALA A 14 8.35 -13.71 3.77
CA ALA A 14 7.13 -14.07 3.08
C ALA A 14 7.11 -13.63 1.60
N GLY A 15 8.22 -13.10 1.06
CA GLY A 15 8.31 -12.63 -0.33
C GLY A 15 7.73 -11.22 -0.56
N VAL A 16 7.39 -10.49 0.50
CA VAL A 16 6.80 -9.15 0.41
C VAL A 16 7.88 -8.07 0.40
N ASP A 17 7.90 -7.26 -0.66
CA ASP A 17 8.69 -6.02 -0.74
C ASP A 17 7.80 -4.79 -0.46
N ILE A 18 7.95 -4.25 0.75
CA ILE A 18 7.19 -3.09 1.23
C ILE A 18 7.57 -1.82 0.45
N ASP A 19 8.84 -1.65 0.11
CA ASP A 19 9.34 -0.44 -0.53
C ASP A 19 8.89 -0.39 -2.00
N LEU A 20 8.92 -1.53 -2.68
CA LEU A 20 8.33 -1.69 -4.00
C LEU A 20 6.84 -1.36 -3.98
N GLY A 21 6.08 -1.92 -3.03
CA GLY A 21 4.66 -1.63 -2.88
C GLY A 21 4.38 -0.14 -2.67
N ASN A 22 5.18 0.54 -1.86
CA ASN A 22 5.04 1.98 -1.62
C ASN A 22 5.40 2.83 -2.84
N ARG A 23 6.40 2.43 -3.64
CA ARG A 23 6.73 3.10 -4.91
C ARG A 23 5.59 2.97 -5.91
N LEU A 24 5.08 1.76 -6.11
CA LEU A 24 3.97 1.48 -7.02
C LEU A 24 2.73 2.29 -6.63
N LYS A 25 2.37 2.30 -5.33
CA LYS A 25 1.23 3.07 -4.81
C LYS A 25 1.30 4.54 -5.20
N ARG A 26 2.48 5.17 -5.09
CA ARG A 26 2.67 6.58 -5.50
C ARG A 26 2.49 6.79 -7.01
N GLN A 27 2.90 5.83 -7.83
CA GLN A 27 2.78 5.93 -9.29
C GLN A 27 1.33 5.79 -9.76
N ILE A 28 0.57 4.87 -9.19
CA ILE A 28 -0.81 4.58 -9.66
C ILE A 28 -1.87 5.48 -9.02
N GLN A 29 -1.52 6.25 -7.99
CA GLN A 29 -2.48 7.09 -7.25
C GLN A 29 -3.29 8.02 -8.17
N SER A 30 -2.67 8.61 -9.19
CA SER A 30 -3.37 9.50 -10.15
C SER A 30 -4.36 8.74 -11.03
N LEU A 31 -4.01 7.51 -11.45
CA LEU A 31 -4.89 6.67 -12.25
C LEU A 31 -6.11 6.21 -11.44
N VAL A 32 -5.90 5.78 -10.19
CA VAL A 32 -6.98 5.39 -9.29
C VAL A 32 -7.90 6.57 -8.97
N LYS A 33 -7.35 7.76 -8.74
CA LYS A 33 -8.16 8.95 -8.46
C LYS A 33 -9.13 9.29 -9.61
N GLN A 34 -8.78 8.98 -10.86
CA GLN A 34 -9.65 9.22 -12.02
C GLN A 34 -10.89 8.31 -12.02
N THR A 35 -10.88 7.20 -11.28
CA THR A 35 -12.02 6.28 -11.21
C THR A 35 -12.97 6.60 -10.05
N HIS A 36 -12.70 7.62 -9.24
CA HIS A 36 -13.55 7.98 -8.10
C HIS A 36 -14.82 8.70 -8.58
N GLY A 37 -15.98 8.14 -8.25
CA GLY A 37 -17.27 8.85 -8.27
C GLY A 37 -17.45 9.77 -7.06
N PRO A 38 -18.52 10.59 -7.04
CA PRO A 38 -18.80 11.52 -5.94
C PRO A 38 -19.05 10.81 -4.59
N GLU A 39 -19.41 9.52 -4.60
CA GLU A 39 -19.69 8.72 -3.41
C GLU A 39 -18.41 8.20 -2.73
N VAL A 40 -17.26 8.20 -3.42
CA VAL A 40 -16.00 7.73 -2.86
C VAL A 40 -15.47 8.74 -1.86
N LEU A 41 -15.33 8.31 -0.60
CA LEU A 41 -14.88 9.17 0.48
C LEU A 41 -13.40 8.93 0.76
N GLY A 42 -12.59 9.96 0.52
CA GLY A 42 -11.17 9.99 0.87
C GLY A 42 -10.21 9.74 -0.30
N LYS A 43 -8.99 9.30 0.03
CA LYS A 43 -7.88 9.13 -0.92
C LYS A 43 -7.33 7.70 -0.84
N MET A 44 -6.68 7.27 -1.91
CA MET A 44 -5.95 6.00 -1.94
C MET A 44 -4.84 6.00 -0.87
N GLY A 45 -4.88 5.03 0.03
CA GLY A 45 -3.93 4.89 1.14
C GLY A 45 -4.63 4.82 2.48
N GLY A 46 -4.49 3.68 3.16
CA GLY A 46 -5.23 3.33 4.37
C GLY A 46 -5.50 1.82 4.38
N PHE A 47 -6.15 1.32 5.42
CA PHE A 47 -6.51 -0.11 5.51
C PHE A 47 -7.71 -0.48 4.61
N GLY A 48 -8.55 0.50 4.24
CA GLY A 48 -9.71 0.30 3.37
C GLY A 48 -10.16 1.60 2.71
N GLY A 49 -11.13 1.48 1.79
CA GLY A 49 -11.82 2.60 1.17
C GLY A 49 -13.19 2.82 1.81
N LEU A 50 -13.68 4.07 1.75
CA LEU A 50 -15.01 4.44 2.24
C LEU A 50 -15.89 4.87 1.06
N PHE A 51 -17.16 4.51 1.11
CA PHE A 51 -18.14 4.80 0.07
C PHE A 51 -19.46 5.19 0.73
N CYS A 52 -20.04 6.30 0.30
CA CYS A 52 -21.36 6.72 0.76
C CYS A 52 -22.44 5.89 0.05
N ALA A 53 -23.17 5.06 0.78
CA ALA A 53 -24.34 4.37 0.23
C ALA A 53 -25.54 5.32 0.24
N ASN A 54 -26.23 5.39 -0.89
CA ASN A 54 -27.47 6.16 -1.06
C ASN A 54 -28.64 5.55 -0.29
#